data_AF-A0A511Z0S4-F1
#
_entry.id   AF-A0A511Z0S4-F1
#
_cell.length_a   1.000
_cell.length_b   1.000
_cell.length_c   1.000
_cell.angle_alpha   90.00
_cell.angle_beta   90.00
_cell.angle_gamma   90.00
#
_symmetry.space_group_name_H-M   'P 1'
#
loop_
_entity.id
_entity.type
_entity.pdbx_description
1 polymer ?
#
loop_
_entity_poly.entity_id
_entity_poly.type
_entity_poly.pdbx_seq_one_letter_code
_entity_poly.pdbx_strand_id
1 'polypeptide(L)'
;MSAAAPGVPVWWLRTATVELVTLHAVASSERPDGTVVDVVSLPPGYAPRGEGVVRARVRPATRQVLEVEVCGDLADGRAPALVWHEQLRRDLRPVEAQLRAFSHDDVARLATERPGPAVDPAVDPGVVLTDADVERLGLAPGDAIAVLRWNPATGQVLELQVDRASRRRRVATCLLAAAEACAVARGWPILWAGGERTALGESLLRGLRWGVRRARPLTVLAPPTAPAGARAGRRAARVASPAS
;
A
#
# COMPACT_ATOMS: atom_id res chain seq x y z
N MET A 1 -2.06 4.62 33.37
CA MET A 1 -2.22 4.40 31.92
C MET A 1 -1.70 5.64 31.20
N SER A 2 -0.52 5.57 30.59
CA SER A 2 0.04 6.69 29.83
C SER A 2 -0.76 6.86 28.55
N ALA A 3 -1.27 8.07 28.28
CA ALA A 3 -1.84 8.39 26.98
C ALA A 3 -0.75 8.14 25.91
N ALA A 4 -1.07 7.39 24.86
CA ALA A 4 -0.15 7.20 23.74
C ALA A 4 0.21 8.57 23.15
N ALA A 5 1.50 8.81 22.91
CA ALA A 5 1.94 10.05 22.28
C ALA A 5 1.17 10.27 20.97
N PRO A 6 0.73 11.51 20.68
CA PRO A 6 -0.04 11.78 19.48
C PRO A 6 0.76 11.37 18.24
N GLY A 7 0.16 10.56 17.36
CA GLY A 7 0.77 10.22 16.08
C GLY A 7 1.09 11.47 15.27
N VAL A 8 2.24 11.46 14.59
CA VAL A 8 2.74 12.58 13.80
C VAL A 8 1.85 12.78 12.55
N PRO A 9 1.42 14.02 12.21
CA PRO A 9 0.73 14.29 10.96
C PRO A 9 1.60 13.92 9.75
N VAL A 10 0.95 13.54 8.65
CA VAL A 10 1.61 13.27 7.36
C VAL A 10 1.07 14.23 6.33
N TRP A 11 1.95 15.00 5.71
CA TRP A 11 1.64 15.88 4.59
C TRP A 11 2.53 15.55 3.39
N TRP A 12 2.22 16.09 2.22
CA TRP A 12 2.78 15.67 0.94
C TRP A 12 3.42 16.84 0.21
N LEU A 13 4.64 16.63 -0.26
CA LEU A 13 5.29 17.48 -1.25
C LEU A 13 4.97 16.95 -2.65
N ARG A 14 4.54 17.83 -3.54
CA ARG A 14 4.28 17.53 -4.95
C ARG A 14 5.29 18.25 -5.84
N THR A 15 6.08 17.48 -6.57
CA THR A 15 6.95 17.97 -7.63
C THR A 15 6.38 17.51 -8.96
N ALA A 16 6.05 18.44 -9.86
CA ALA A 16 5.49 18.11 -11.17
C ALA A 16 6.45 18.52 -12.28
N THR A 17 6.68 17.62 -13.22
CA THR A 17 7.28 17.88 -14.53
C THR A 17 6.23 17.56 -15.62
N VAL A 18 6.58 17.80 -16.89
CA VAL A 18 5.71 17.44 -18.03
C VAL A 18 5.47 15.93 -18.13
N GLU A 19 6.42 15.11 -17.70
CA GLU A 19 6.37 13.65 -17.83
C GLU A 19 5.89 12.96 -16.56
N LEU A 20 6.15 13.55 -15.39
CA LEU A 20 5.99 12.87 -14.12
C LEU A 20 5.60 13.81 -12.98
N VAL A 21 4.70 13.33 -12.12
CA VAL A 21 4.48 13.90 -10.78
C VAL A 21 5.12 12.99 -9.75
N THR A 22 5.95 13.55 -8.88
CA THR A 22 6.47 12.88 -7.69
C THR A 22 5.74 13.42 -6.46
N LEU A 23 5.21 12.51 -5.66
CA LEU A 23 4.62 12.79 -4.35
C LEU A 23 5.56 12.25 -3.28
N HIS A 24 5.90 13.07 -2.28
CA HIS A 24 6.74 12.65 -1.16
C HIS A 24 6.03 12.97 0.16
N ALA A 25 5.66 11.94 0.90
CA ALA A 25 5.02 12.06 2.21
C ALA A 25 6.06 12.34 3.29
N VAL A 26 5.79 13.34 4.12
CA VAL A 26 6.62 13.76 5.24
C VAL A 26 5.81 13.65 6.53
N ALA A 27 6.30 12.85 7.48
CA ALA A 27 5.77 12.81 8.84
C ALA A 27 6.32 13.99 9.64
N SER A 28 5.51 15.03 9.84
CA SER A 28 5.90 16.25 10.53
C SER A 28 4.70 17.10 10.92
N SER A 29 4.85 17.91 11.96
CA SER A 29 3.86 18.92 12.39
C SER A 29 3.96 20.25 11.65
N GLU A 30 4.83 20.38 10.64
CA GLU A 30 4.97 21.61 9.85
C GLU A 30 3.69 21.99 9.08
N ARG A 31 2.84 21.00 8.78
CA ARG A 31 1.57 21.19 8.07
C ARG A 31 0.48 20.30 8.67
N PRO A 32 -0.80 20.67 8.48
CA PRO A 32 -1.92 19.78 8.82
C PRO A 32 -1.83 18.45 8.07
N ASP A 33 -2.39 17.42 8.70
CA ASP A 33 -2.46 16.07 8.18
C ASP A 33 -3.20 16.03 6.83
N GLY A 34 -2.63 15.35 5.83
CA GLY A 34 -3.20 15.24 4.48
C GLY A 34 -2.92 16.43 3.54
N THR A 35 -2.27 17.49 4.02
CA THR A 35 -1.98 18.67 3.18
C THR A 35 -1.07 18.29 2.01
N VAL A 36 -1.38 18.75 0.79
CA VAL A 36 -0.49 18.63 -0.38
C VAL A 36 0.06 20.01 -0.72
N VAL A 37 1.38 20.11 -0.85
CA VAL A 37 2.09 21.37 -1.13
C VAL A 37 2.91 21.21 -2.40
N ASP A 38 2.71 22.11 -3.35
CA ASP A 38 3.53 22.17 -4.54
C ASP A 38 4.92 22.73 -4.24
N VAL A 39 5.97 22.04 -4.70
CA VAL A 39 7.35 22.52 -4.50
C VAL A 39 7.57 23.92 -5.11
N VAL A 40 6.90 24.24 -6.22
CA VAL A 40 6.97 25.58 -6.83
C VAL A 40 6.37 26.69 -5.97
N SER A 41 5.56 26.35 -4.97
CA SER A 41 4.97 27.31 -4.01
C SER A 41 5.86 27.56 -2.78
N LEU A 42 6.99 26.84 -2.67
CA LEU A 42 7.90 26.92 -1.53
C LEU A 42 9.10 27.82 -1.84
N PRO A 43 9.73 28.42 -0.81
CA PRO A 43 10.97 29.16 -0.99
C PRO A 43 12.07 28.28 -1.62
N PRO A 44 12.95 28.85 -2.47
CA PRO A 44 14.12 28.13 -2.98
C PRO A 44 14.96 27.54 -1.85
N GLY A 45 15.38 26.28 -2.01
CA GLY A 45 16.18 25.56 -1.00
C GLY A 45 15.39 25.09 0.22
N TYR A 46 14.06 25.25 0.24
CA TYR A 46 13.24 24.68 1.31
C TYR A 46 13.44 23.15 1.39
N ALA A 47 13.83 22.70 2.57
CA ALA A 47 13.92 21.29 2.92
C ALA A 47 12.88 20.99 4.02
N PRO A 48 11.96 20.04 3.81
CA PRO A 48 10.97 19.69 4.83
C PRO A 48 11.67 19.16 6.09
N ARG A 49 11.19 19.55 7.27
CA ARG A 49 11.63 18.96 8.53
C ARG A 49 10.75 17.77 8.83
N GLY A 50 11.32 16.58 8.94
CA GLY A 50 10.57 15.37 9.29
C GLY A 50 11.14 14.14 8.62
N GLU A 51 10.46 13.03 8.83
CA GLU A 51 10.83 11.75 8.26
C GLU A 51 10.06 11.52 6.95
N GLY A 52 10.76 11.12 5.89
CA GLY A 52 10.12 10.65 4.66
C GLY A 52 9.44 9.31 4.91
N VAL A 53 8.15 9.21 4.61
CA VAL A 53 7.35 7.99 4.85
C VAL A 53 7.22 7.15 3.59
N VAL A 54 6.87 7.81 2.48
CA VAL A 54 6.62 7.16 1.19
C VAL A 54 6.86 8.17 0.07
N ARG A 55 7.40 7.70 -1.05
CA ARG A 55 7.52 8.43 -2.29
C ARG A 55 6.75 7.70 -3.37
N ALA A 56 5.94 8.41 -4.14
CA ALA A 56 5.19 7.85 -5.25
C ALA A 56 5.48 8.60 -6.55
N ARG A 57 5.61 7.85 -7.64
CA ARG A 57 5.73 8.37 -9.00
C ARG A 57 4.40 8.18 -9.71
N VAL A 58 3.90 9.26 -10.31
CA VAL A 58 2.54 9.33 -10.82
C VAL A 58 2.56 9.89 -12.22
N ARG A 59 1.83 9.25 -13.14
CA ARG A 59 1.61 9.76 -14.50
C ARG A 59 0.71 11.01 -14.43
N PRO A 60 1.14 12.20 -14.90
CA PRO A 60 0.39 13.44 -14.71
C PRO A 60 -1.03 13.40 -15.31
N ALA A 61 -1.14 12.90 -16.55
CA ALA A 61 -2.39 12.92 -17.31
C ALA A 61 -3.48 12.01 -16.71
N THR A 62 -3.10 10.82 -16.25
CA THR A 62 -4.06 9.80 -15.78
C THR A 62 -4.14 9.71 -14.26
N ARG A 63 -3.22 10.39 -13.55
CA ARG A 63 -3.00 10.25 -12.11
C ARG A 63 -2.76 8.79 -11.67
N GLN A 64 -2.30 7.95 -12.60
CA GLN A 64 -1.95 6.57 -12.31
C GLN A 64 -0.64 6.55 -11.53
N VAL A 65 -0.64 5.86 -10.39
CA VAL A 65 0.60 5.58 -9.66
C VAL A 65 1.37 4.51 -10.41
N LEU A 66 2.65 4.76 -10.66
CA LEU A 66 3.57 3.88 -11.39
C LEU A 66 4.50 3.14 -10.43
N GLU A 67 4.90 3.82 -9.36
CA GLU A 67 5.85 3.32 -8.38
C GLU A 67 5.51 3.92 -7.02
N VAL A 68 5.69 3.12 -5.96
CA VAL A 68 5.60 3.52 -4.57
C VAL A 68 6.79 2.93 -3.82
N GLU A 69 7.69 3.82 -3.40
CA GLU A 69 8.85 3.54 -2.58
C GLU A 69 8.51 3.89 -1.12
N VAL A 70 8.66 2.91 -0.22
CA VAL A 70 8.51 3.14 1.22
C VAL A 70 9.84 3.64 1.78
N CYS A 71 9.84 4.70 2.58
CA CYS A 71 11.05 5.41 3.02
C CYS A 71 11.25 5.35 4.54
N GLY A 72 12.40 5.86 5.00
CA GLY A 72 12.69 6.07 6.43
C GLY A 72 12.74 4.77 7.22
N ASP A 73 12.23 4.81 8.46
CA ASP A 73 12.16 3.65 9.33
C ASP A 73 11.35 2.52 8.72
N LEU A 74 10.35 2.81 7.87
CA LEU A 74 9.55 1.77 7.23
C LEU A 74 10.36 0.94 6.22
N ALA A 75 11.47 1.49 5.71
CA ALA A 75 12.40 0.82 4.81
C ALA A 75 13.47 -0.02 5.54
N ASP A 76 13.38 -0.21 6.86
CA ASP A 76 14.39 -0.89 7.70
C ASP A 76 14.55 -2.41 7.45
N GLY A 77 14.13 -2.92 6.28
CA GLY A 77 14.27 -4.32 5.87
C GLY A 77 13.35 -5.30 6.60
N ARG A 78 12.50 -4.85 7.51
CA ARG A 78 11.54 -5.74 8.20
C ARG A 78 10.41 -6.21 7.29
N ALA A 79 10.01 -5.35 6.35
CA ALA A 79 9.08 -5.74 5.29
C ALA A 79 9.85 -6.40 4.14
N PRO A 80 9.30 -7.47 3.52
CA PRO A 80 9.83 -7.92 2.24
C PRO A 80 9.72 -6.80 1.20
N ALA A 81 10.51 -6.88 0.14
CA ALA A 81 10.26 -6.06 -1.05
C ALA A 81 8.86 -6.39 -1.60
N LEU A 82 8.09 -5.35 -1.94
CA LEU A 82 6.68 -5.47 -2.33
C LEU A 82 6.48 -4.91 -3.74
N VAL A 83 5.54 -5.52 -4.45
CA VAL A 83 4.98 -5.02 -5.71
C VAL A 83 3.48 -4.80 -5.50
N TRP A 84 2.92 -3.76 -6.12
CA TRP A 84 1.56 -3.32 -5.86
C TRP A 84 0.65 -3.59 -7.05
N HIS A 85 -0.65 -3.71 -6.78
CA HIS A 85 -1.69 -3.66 -7.81
C HIS A 85 -2.86 -2.82 -7.30
N GLU A 86 -3.09 -1.68 -7.95
CA GLU A 86 -4.21 -0.79 -7.68
C GLU A 86 -5.40 -1.16 -8.58
N GLN A 87 -6.58 -1.36 -7.99
CA GLN A 87 -7.81 -1.65 -8.73
C GLN A 87 -8.97 -0.79 -8.22
N LEU A 88 -9.71 -0.16 -9.13
CA LEU A 88 -10.94 0.58 -8.82
C LEU A 88 -12.16 -0.23 -9.27
N ARG A 89 -12.96 -0.70 -8.31
CA ARG A 89 -14.15 -1.52 -8.50
C ARG A 89 -15.42 -0.67 -8.57
N ARG A 90 -15.73 -0.18 -9.77
CA ARG A 90 -16.88 0.70 -10.04
C ARG A 90 -18.23 -0.04 -10.08
N ASP A 91 -18.19 -1.36 -10.21
CA ASP A 91 -19.33 -2.28 -10.19
C ASP A 91 -19.95 -2.40 -8.78
N LEU A 92 -19.19 -2.08 -7.74
CA LEU A 92 -19.65 -2.16 -6.36
C LEU A 92 -20.45 -0.92 -5.92
N ARG A 93 -21.31 -1.11 -4.91
CA ARG A 93 -22.05 -0.05 -4.23
C ARG A 93 -21.88 -0.22 -2.71
N PRO A 94 -21.09 0.64 -2.04
CA PRO A 94 -20.32 1.76 -2.60
C PRO A 94 -19.20 1.31 -3.56
N VAL A 95 -18.71 2.23 -4.39
CA VAL A 95 -17.49 2.01 -5.18
C VAL A 95 -16.34 1.73 -4.21
N GLU A 96 -15.44 0.85 -4.59
CA GLU A 96 -14.27 0.51 -3.78
C GLU A 96 -12.98 0.67 -4.57
N ALA A 97 -11.99 1.29 -3.95
CA ALA A 97 -10.61 1.20 -4.38
C ALA A 97 -9.90 0.12 -3.57
N GLN A 98 -8.98 -0.57 -4.20
CA GLN A 98 -8.25 -1.68 -3.59
C GLN A 98 -6.78 -1.62 -3.98
N LEU A 99 -5.92 -1.90 -3.02
CA LEU A 99 -4.49 -2.07 -3.23
C LEU A 99 -4.09 -3.46 -2.73
N ARG A 100 -3.52 -4.26 -3.61
CA ARG A 100 -2.92 -5.56 -3.26
C ARG A 100 -1.40 -5.41 -3.19
N ALA A 101 -0.79 -6.10 -2.23
CA ALA A 101 0.65 -6.26 -2.16
C ALA A 101 1.02 -7.71 -2.48
N PHE A 102 2.00 -7.87 -3.36
CA PHE A 102 2.63 -9.15 -3.71
C PHE A 102 4.08 -9.14 -3.23
N SER A 103 4.63 -10.31 -2.94
CA SER A 103 6.06 -10.46 -2.69
C SER A 103 6.83 -10.20 -3.99
N HIS A 104 7.81 -9.29 -3.94
CA HIS A 104 8.67 -9.01 -5.09
C HIS A 104 9.37 -10.27 -5.62
N ASP A 105 9.91 -11.12 -4.73
CA ASP A 105 10.57 -12.37 -5.12
C ASP A 105 9.65 -13.30 -5.92
N ASP A 106 8.38 -13.40 -5.51
CA ASP A 106 7.39 -14.24 -6.21
C ASP A 106 7.05 -13.67 -7.58
N VAL A 107 6.90 -12.34 -7.67
CA VAL A 107 6.62 -11.64 -8.94
C VAL A 107 7.82 -11.74 -9.89
N ALA A 108 9.04 -11.53 -9.41
CA ALA A 108 10.26 -11.62 -10.21
C ALA A 108 10.49 -13.04 -10.75
N ARG A 109 10.20 -14.06 -9.93
CA ARG A 109 10.22 -15.46 -10.36
C ARG A 109 9.20 -15.72 -11.47
N LEU A 110 7.96 -15.26 -11.30
CA LEU A 110 6.92 -15.41 -12.34
C LEU A 110 7.27 -14.67 -13.64
N ALA A 111 7.88 -13.48 -13.55
CA ALA A 111 8.34 -12.74 -14.70
C ALA A 111 9.43 -13.51 -15.48
N THR A 112 10.33 -14.19 -14.77
CA THR A 112 11.35 -15.06 -15.37
C THR A 112 10.75 -16.33 -16.00
N GLU A 113 9.78 -16.96 -15.33
CA GLU A 113 9.12 -18.19 -15.80
C GLU A 113 8.16 -17.92 -16.99
N ARG A 114 7.70 -16.68 -17.16
CA ARG A 114 6.71 -16.27 -18.18
C ARG A 114 7.16 -15.01 -18.93
N PRO A 115 8.27 -15.08 -19.69
CA PRO A 115 8.76 -13.94 -20.45
C PRO A 115 7.73 -13.54 -21.50
N GLY A 116 7.39 -12.26 -21.55
CA GLY A 116 6.49 -11.68 -22.54
C GLY A 116 7.07 -10.38 -23.09
N PRO A 117 6.72 -9.98 -24.33
CA PRO A 117 7.37 -8.87 -25.04
C PRO A 117 7.20 -7.49 -24.37
N ALA A 118 6.29 -7.37 -23.40
CA ALA A 118 5.90 -6.12 -22.76
C ALA A 118 6.35 -6.00 -21.30
N VAL A 119 6.98 -7.02 -20.71
CA VAL A 119 7.45 -6.91 -19.33
C VAL A 119 8.93 -7.13 -19.21
N ASP A 120 9.53 -6.06 -18.69
CA ASP A 120 10.89 -6.04 -18.27
C ASP A 120 11.10 -7.23 -17.31
N PRO A 121 12.04 -8.15 -17.61
CA PRO A 121 12.39 -9.21 -16.68
C PRO A 121 12.82 -8.66 -15.31
N ALA A 122 13.20 -7.38 -15.21
CA ALA A 122 13.42 -6.67 -13.96
C ALA A 122 12.15 -5.91 -13.53
N VAL A 123 11.18 -6.61 -12.92
CA VAL A 123 10.14 -5.92 -12.14
C VAL A 123 10.81 -5.40 -10.87
N ASP A 124 11.01 -4.10 -10.75
CA ASP A 124 11.62 -3.51 -9.56
C ASP A 124 10.67 -3.55 -8.34
N PRO A 125 11.22 -3.61 -7.11
CA PRO A 125 10.45 -3.36 -5.90
C PRO A 125 9.73 -2.01 -5.98
N GLY A 126 8.51 -1.95 -5.45
CA GLY A 126 7.72 -0.72 -5.40
C GLY A 126 6.92 -0.43 -6.67
N VAL A 127 7.10 -1.18 -7.75
CA VAL A 127 6.30 -1.02 -8.99
C VAL A 127 4.81 -1.25 -8.71
N VAL A 128 3.96 -0.46 -9.36
CA VAL A 128 2.50 -0.66 -9.39
C VAL A 128 2.13 -1.31 -10.73
N LEU A 129 1.75 -2.57 -10.66
CA LEU A 129 1.31 -3.38 -11.81
C LEU A 129 -0.01 -2.87 -12.37
N THR A 130 -0.14 -2.95 -13.69
CA THR A 130 -1.42 -2.79 -14.38
C THR A 130 -2.25 -4.08 -14.33
N ASP A 131 -3.54 -4.02 -14.66
CA ASP A 131 -4.38 -5.21 -14.80
C ASP A 131 -3.80 -6.19 -15.85
N ALA A 132 -3.24 -5.67 -16.94
CA ALA A 132 -2.60 -6.48 -17.98
C ALA A 132 -1.33 -7.18 -17.47
N ASP A 133 -0.56 -6.54 -16.59
CA ASP A 133 0.62 -7.17 -15.97
C ASP A 133 0.22 -8.31 -15.05
N VAL A 134 -0.81 -8.11 -14.24
CA VAL A 134 -1.37 -9.13 -13.33
C VAL A 134 -1.87 -10.33 -14.12
N GLU A 135 -2.65 -10.10 -15.18
CA GLU A 135 -3.16 -11.17 -16.06
C GLU A 135 -2.03 -11.95 -16.72
N ARG A 136 -1.04 -11.26 -17.30
CA ARG A 136 0.10 -11.88 -18.00
C ARG A 136 1.01 -12.67 -17.05
N LEU A 137 1.29 -12.15 -15.86
CA LEU A 137 2.02 -12.90 -14.82
C LEU A 137 1.18 -14.06 -14.27
N GLY A 138 -0.13 -14.08 -14.55
CA GLY A 138 -1.10 -15.00 -14.00
C GLY A 138 -1.15 -14.94 -12.47
N LEU A 139 -1.01 -13.73 -11.92
CA LEU A 139 -1.19 -13.46 -10.51
C LEU A 139 -2.68 -13.51 -10.18
N ALA A 140 -3.08 -14.42 -9.30
CA ALA A 140 -4.43 -14.49 -8.79
C ALA A 140 -4.60 -13.59 -7.56
N PRO A 141 -5.84 -13.17 -7.22
CA PRO A 141 -6.09 -12.43 -5.98
C PRO A 141 -5.59 -13.15 -4.71
N GLY A 142 -5.55 -14.48 -4.72
CA GLY A 142 -5.06 -15.30 -3.61
C GLY A 142 -3.52 -15.33 -3.46
N ASP A 143 -2.78 -14.82 -4.45
CA ASP A 143 -1.31 -14.70 -4.38
C ASP A 143 -0.87 -13.42 -3.66
N ALA A 144 -1.79 -12.48 -3.43
CA ALA A 144 -1.52 -11.28 -2.67
C ALA A 144 -1.26 -11.62 -1.19
N ILE A 145 -0.17 -11.11 -0.64
CA ILE A 145 0.18 -11.31 0.77
C ILE A 145 -0.52 -10.29 1.68
N ALA A 146 -1.07 -9.23 1.11
CA ALA A 146 -1.93 -8.28 1.81
C ALA A 146 -2.87 -7.55 0.85
N VAL A 147 -4.03 -7.12 1.36
CA VAL A 147 -5.04 -6.38 0.62
C VAL A 147 -5.62 -5.28 1.51
N LEU A 148 -5.75 -4.08 0.97
CA LEU A 148 -6.47 -2.97 1.57
C LEU A 148 -7.61 -2.57 0.63
N ARG A 149 -8.80 -2.37 1.19
CA ARG A 149 -9.97 -1.84 0.49
C ARG A 149 -10.46 -0.59 1.19
N TRP A 150 -10.81 0.43 0.42
CA TRP A 150 -11.38 1.66 0.94
C TRP A 150 -12.43 2.22 0.00
N ASN A 151 -13.32 3.04 0.54
CA ASN A 151 -14.26 3.82 -0.25
C ASN A 151 -13.55 5.09 -0.76
N PRO A 152 -13.33 5.26 -2.07
CA PRO A 152 -12.61 6.41 -2.62
C PRO A 152 -13.39 7.72 -2.53
N ALA A 153 -14.71 7.67 -2.28
CA ALA A 153 -15.52 8.87 -2.09
C ALA A 153 -15.40 9.44 -0.67
N THR A 154 -15.07 8.60 0.32
CA THR A 154 -15.02 9.02 1.73
C THR A 154 -13.63 8.88 2.37
N GLY A 155 -12.73 8.09 1.78
CA GLY A 155 -11.46 7.68 2.38
C GLY A 155 -11.60 6.58 3.45
N GLN A 156 -12.81 6.06 3.70
CA GLN A 156 -13.00 5.06 4.75
C GLN A 156 -12.34 3.74 4.38
N VAL A 157 -11.40 3.27 5.20
CA VAL A 157 -10.86 1.92 5.14
C VAL A 157 -11.98 0.94 5.51
N LEU A 158 -12.30 0.06 4.58
CA LEU A 158 -13.31 -0.98 4.72
C LEU A 158 -12.69 -2.27 5.24
N GLU A 159 -11.50 -2.59 4.75
CA GLU A 159 -10.85 -3.86 5.04
C GLU A 159 -9.33 -3.73 4.90
N LEU A 160 -8.61 -4.36 5.83
CA LEU A 160 -7.17 -4.57 5.77
C LEU A 160 -6.87 -6.01 6.17
N GLN A 161 -6.37 -6.79 5.22
CA GLN A 161 -5.99 -8.18 5.42
C GLN A 161 -4.50 -8.37 5.14
N VAL A 162 -3.84 -9.18 5.96
CA VAL A 162 -2.45 -9.62 5.76
C VAL A 162 -2.38 -11.12 6.00
N ASP A 163 -1.77 -11.83 5.04
CA ASP A 163 -1.47 -13.25 5.13
C ASP A 163 -0.72 -13.56 6.44
N ARG A 164 -1.03 -14.71 7.03
CA ARG A 164 -0.53 -15.07 8.36
C ARG A 164 1.00 -15.12 8.42
N ALA A 165 1.67 -15.60 7.37
CA ALA A 165 3.13 -15.69 7.33
C ALA A 165 3.80 -14.32 7.11
N SER A 166 3.04 -13.32 6.65
CA SER A 166 3.52 -11.96 6.40
C SER A 166 3.19 -10.97 7.53
N ARG A 167 2.49 -11.42 8.59
CA ARG A 167 2.19 -10.58 9.76
C ARG A 167 3.46 -10.25 10.55
N ARG A 168 3.42 -9.13 11.28
CA ARG A 168 4.53 -8.58 12.09
C ARG A 168 5.79 -8.21 11.29
N ARG A 169 5.73 -8.26 9.96
CA ARG A 169 6.78 -7.82 9.03
C ARG A 169 6.48 -6.44 8.43
N ARG A 170 5.76 -5.58 9.16
CA ARG A 170 5.34 -4.22 8.71
C ARG A 170 4.56 -4.10 7.39
N VAL A 171 4.20 -5.21 6.73
CA VAL A 171 3.43 -5.22 5.46
C VAL A 171 2.16 -4.37 5.53
N ALA A 172 1.39 -4.48 6.62
CA ALA A 172 0.19 -3.66 6.83
C ALA A 172 0.49 -2.15 6.82
N THR A 173 1.58 -1.74 7.46
CA THR A 173 1.98 -0.33 7.53
C THR A 173 2.45 0.18 6.17
N CYS A 174 3.25 -0.61 5.45
CA CYS A 174 3.67 -0.29 4.09
C CYS A 174 2.46 -0.17 3.15
N LEU A 175 1.49 -1.08 3.27
CA LEU A 175 0.28 -1.07 2.45
C LEU A 175 -0.61 0.15 2.73
N LEU A 176 -0.75 0.57 4.00
CA LEU A 176 -1.46 1.80 4.35
C LEU A 176 -0.78 3.04 3.77
N ALA A 177 0.55 3.12 3.84
CA ALA A 177 1.31 4.24 3.28
C ALA A 177 1.17 4.30 1.75
N ALA A 178 1.26 3.15 1.09
CA ALA A 178 1.11 3.05 -0.36
C ALA A 178 -0.31 3.41 -0.83
N ALA A 179 -1.33 2.94 -0.11
CA ALA A 179 -2.71 3.29 -0.44
C ALA A 179 -3.04 4.77 -0.20
N GLU A 180 -2.45 5.38 0.83
CA GLU A 180 -2.55 6.83 1.02
C GLU A 180 -1.91 7.58 -0.16
N ALA A 181 -0.77 7.09 -0.68
CA ALA A 181 -0.15 7.66 -1.87
C ALA A 181 -1.07 7.56 -3.10
N CYS A 182 -1.76 6.43 -3.28
CA CYS A 182 -2.79 6.28 -4.31
C CYS A 182 -3.94 7.27 -4.10
N ALA A 183 -4.47 7.40 -2.88
CA ALA A 183 -5.54 8.33 -2.58
C ALA A 183 -5.15 9.78 -2.93
N VAL A 184 -3.98 10.23 -2.49
CA VAL A 184 -3.47 11.57 -2.77
C VAL A 184 -3.20 11.78 -4.26
N ALA A 185 -2.59 10.80 -4.94
CA ALA A 185 -2.36 10.87 -6.39
C ALA A 185 -3.66 11.06 -7.16
N ARG A 186 -4.73 10.36 -6.77
CA ARG A 186 -6.05 10.45 -7.40
C ARG A 186 -6.81 11.71 -7.00
N GLY A 187 -6.44 12.37 -5.90
CA GLY A 187 -7.20 13.47 -5.30
C GLY A 187 -8.41 12.98 -4.52
N TRP A 188 -8.37 11.76 -4.00
CA TRP A 188 -9.38 11.21 -3.11
C TRP A 188 -9.17 11.70 -1.67
N PRO A 189 -10.20 11.63 -0.81
CA PRO A 189 -10.05 11.94 0.60
C PRO A 189 -9.00 11.06 1.28
N ILE A 190 -8.35 11.61 2.30
CA ILE A 190 -7.38 10.92 3.13
C ILE A 190 -7.96 9.66 3.77
N LEU A 191 -7.13 8.63 3.94
CA LEU A 191 -7.62 7.38 4.51
C LEU A 191 -7.91 7.52 6.01
N TRP A 192 -9.05 6.97 6.44
CA TRP A 192 -9.45 6.94 7.84
C TRP A 192 -10.13 5.61 8.20
N ALA A 193 -10.08 5.23 9.47
CA ALA A 193 -10.67 3.99 9.97
C ALA A 193 -11.88 4.26 10.87
N GLY A 194 -12.98 3.53 10.65
CA GLY A 194 -14.17 3.51 11.51
C GLY A 194 -13.91 2.80 12.84
N GLY A 195 -14.83 2.90 13.79
CA GLY A 195 -14.69 2.37 15.17
C GLY A 195 -14.80 0.84 15.31
N GLU A 196 -15.12 0.12 14.23
CA GLU A 196 -15.17 -1.33 14.21
C GLU A 196 -13.85 -1.91 13.69
N ARG A 197 -13.11 -2.63 14.54
CA ARG A 197 -11.78 -3.17 14.21
C ARG A 197 -11.54 -4.49 14.94
N THR A 198 -10.66 -5.32 14.39
CA THR A 198 -10.20 -6.56 15.07
C THR A 198 -9.13 -6.26 16.11
N ALA A 199 -8.85 -7.22 17.00
CA ALA A 199 -7.74 -7.10 17.96
C ALA A 199 -6.37 -6.89 17.28
N LEU A 200 -6.18 -7.49 16.09
CA LEU A 200 -4.97 -7.26 15.29
C LEU A 200 -4.95 -5.86 14.67
N GLY A 201 -6.08 -5.37 14.17
CA GLY A 201 -6.22 -3.99 13.70
C GLY A 201 -5.86 -2.98 14.80
N GLU A 202 -6.27 -3.26 16.03
CA GLU A 202 -5.97 -2.38 17.17
C GLU A 202 -4.56 -2.52 17.73
N SER A 203 -3.93 -3.66 17.52
CA SER A 203 -2.49 -3.79 17.72
C SER A 203 -1.71 -3.02 16.66
N LEU A 204 -2.18 -3.01 15.40
CA LEU A 204 -1.55 -2.24 14.32
C LEU A 204 -1.66 -0.75 14.59
N LEU A 205 -2.86 -0.23 14.87
CA LEU A 205 -3.08 1.19 15.12
C LEU A 205 -2.20 1.74 16.26
N ARG A 206 -2.07 0.99 17.36
CA ARG A 206 -1.18 1.35 18.48
C ARG A 206 0.31 1.35 18.11
N GLY A 207 0.69 0.61 17.07
CA GLY A 207 2.06 0.56 16.57
C GLY A 207 2.37 1.55 15.45
N LEU A 208 1.36 2.23 14.88
CA LEU A 208 1.56 3.27 13.88
C LEU A 208 2.17 4.51 14.54
N ARG A 209 3.20 5.07 13.91
CA ARG A 209 3.86 6.31 14.38
C ARG A 209 3.27 7.57 13.77
N TRP A 210 2.59 7.41 12.64
CA TRP A 210 2.01 8.48 11.84
C TRP A 210 0.54 8.18 11.54
N GLY A 211 -0.24 9.21 11.26
CA GLY A 211 -1.65 9.07 10.86
C GLY A 211 -2.59 8.46 11.92
N VAL A 212 -2.13 8.25 13.16
CA VAL A 212 -2.90 7.59 14.26
C VAL A 212 -4.23 8.29 14.54
N ARG A 213 -4.28 9.61 14.33
CA ARG A 213 -5.50 10.43 14.55
C ARG A 213 -6.60 10.19 13.51
N ARG A 214 -6.33 9.41 12.46
CA ARG A 214 -7.28 9.09 11.39
C ARG A 214 -8.14 7.87 11.73
N ALA A 215 -8.03 7.30 12.92
CA ALA A 215 -8.92 6.25 13.40
C ALA A 215 -9.91 6.80 14.43
N ARG A 216 -11.20 6.56 14.22
CA ARG A 216 -12.22 6.84 15.24
C ARG A 216 -11.98 5.96 16.49
N PRO A 217 -12.43 6.37 17.70
CA PRO A 217 -12.36 5.51 18.88
C PRO A 217 -12.95 4.11 18.63
N LEU A 218 -12.40 3.09 19.29
CA LEU A 218 -12.91 1.72 19.18
C LEU A 218 -14.31 1.66 19.78
N THR A 219 -15.28 1.25 18.98
CA THR A 219 -16.67 1.05 19.41
C THR A 219 -17.06 -0.42 19.36
N VAL A 220 -16.48 -1.20 18.44
CA VAL A 220 -16.78 -2.62 18.26
C VAL A 220 -15.49 -3.40 18.00
N LEU A 221 -15.28 -4.46 18.78
CA LEU A 221 -14.22 -5.42 18.52
C LEU A 221 -14.74 -6.51 17.57
N ALA A 222 -14.40 -6.38 16.28
CA ALA A 222 -14.80 -7.33 15.26
C ALA A 222 -14.07 -8.69 15.43
N PRO A 223 -14.71 -9.81 15.04
CA PRO A 223 -14.05 -11.11 15.04
C PRO A 223 -12.85 -11.14 14.10
N PRO A 224 -11.87 -12.04 14.30
CA PRO A 224 -10.77 -12.20 13.37
C PRO A 224 -11.27 -12.52 11.96
N THR A 225 -10.83 -11.74 10.97
CA THR A 225 -11.13 -12.02 9.56
C THR A 225 -10.39 -13.30 9.13
N ALA A 226 -11.07 -14.15 8.36
CA ALA A 226 -10.40 -15.27 7.69
C ALA A 226 -9.25 -14.72 6.81
N PRO A 227 -8.11 -15.43 6.72
CA PRO A 227 -6.95 -14.92 5.98
C PRO A 227 -7.27 -14.72 4.49
N ALA A 228 -6.75 -13.63 3.90
CA ALA A 228 -6.63 -13.49 2.46
C ALA A 228 -5.83 -14.69 1.94
N GLY A 229 -6.40 -15.47 1.02
CA GLY A 229 -5.68 -16.58 0.41
C GLY A 229 -5.35 -17.73 1.38
N ALA A 230 -6.35 -18.26 2.10
CA ALA A 230 -6.25 -19.66 2.53
C ALA A 230 -5.89 -20.48 1.28
N ARG A 231 -4.61 -20.86 1.15
CA ARG A 231 -4.09 -21.76 0.11
C ARG A 231 -4.86 -23.07 0.22
N ALA A 232 -6.04 -23.13 -0.38
CA ALA A 232 -6.74 -24.35 -0.71
C ALA A 232 -5.89 -25.06 -1.77
N GLY A 233 -5.00 -25.93 -1.30
CA GLY A 233 -4.20 -26.79 -2.15
C GLY A 233 -2.97 -26.11 -2.77
N ARG A 234 -1.87 -26.01 -2.01
CA ARG A 234 -0.59 -26.36 -2.65
C ARG A 234 -0.76 -27.80 -3.14
N ARG A 235 -1.00 -27.97 -4.45
CA ARG A 235 -0.83 -29.26 -5.12
C ARG A 235 0.53 -29.79 -4.67
N ALA A 236 0.50 -30.91 -3.95
CA ALA A 236 1.71 -31.69 -3.71
C ALA A 236 2.40 -31.85 -5.06
N ALA A 237 3.68 -31.46 -5.12
CA ALA A 237 4.52 -31.73 -6.27
C ALA A 237 4.35 -33.20 -6.63
N ARG A 238 3.83 -33.48 -7.83
CA ARG A 238 3.77 -34.83 -8.37
C ARG A 238 5.23 -35.21 -8.63
N VAL A 239 5.83 -35.91 -7.67
CA VAL A 239 7.12 -36.57 -7.88
C VAL A 239 6.88 -37.57 -9.00
N ALA A 240 7.44 -37.31 -10.17
CA ALA A 240 7.48 -38.29 -11.24
C ALA A 240 8.39 -39.43 -10.76
N SER A 241 7.80 -40.61 -10.54
CA SER A 241 8.59 -41.84 -10.40
C SER A 241 9.33 -42.10 -11.73
N PRO A 242 10.62 -42.45 -11.69
CA PRO A 242 11.31 -42.91 -12.88
C PRO A 242 10.73 -44.27 -13.29
N ALA A 243 10.34 -44.40 -14.56
CA ALA A 243 10.04 -45.68 -15.17
C ALA A 243 11.31 -46.52 -15.20
N SER A 244 11.22 -47.76 -14.70
CA SER A 244 12.21 -48.83 -14.90
C SER A 244 11.95 -49.54 -16.22
#